data_AF-A0A7C0VX50-F1
#
_entry.id   AF-A0A7C0VX50-F1
#
_cell.length_a   1.000
_cell.length_b   1.000
_cell.length_c   1.000
_cell.angle_alpha   90.00
_cell.angle_beta   90.00
_cell.angle_gamma   90.00
#
_symmetry.space_group_name_H-M   'P 1'
#
loop_
_entity.id
_entity.type
_entity.pdbx_description
1 polymer ?
#
loop_
_entity_poly.entity_id
_entity_poly.type
_entity_poly.pdbx_seq_one_letter_code
_entity_poly.pdbx_strand_id
1 'polypeptide(L)'
;MPFIGLTGGLGAGKTTVLGFFKRSGAHTINADKLVHESLKNPAIIKKLARLLGRDILIKKASKVSVNKKRIAEIIFNDPQKRMA
;
A
#
# COMPACT_ATOMS: atom_id res chain seq x y z
N MET A 1 -8.78 -22.57 8.72
CA MET A 1 -8.96 -21.26 9.38
C MET A 1 -9.72 -20.34 8.44
N PRO A 2 -10.80 -19.68 8.88
CA PRO A 2 -11.51 -18.71 8.05
C PRO A 2 -10.66 -17.45 7.81
N PHE A 3 -10.73 -16.88 6.61
CA PHE A 3 -10.10 -15.60 6.27
C PHE A 3 -11.18 -14.53 6.12
N ILE A 4 -11.06 -13.45 6.90
CA ILE A 4 -12.11 -12.42 7.03
C ILE A 4 -11.54 -11.07 6.60
N GLY A 5 -12.20 -10.43 5.65
CA GLY A 5 -11.88 -9.06 5.21
C GLY A 5 -12.59 -8.01 6.06
N LEU A 6 -11.83 -7.18 6.77
CA LEU A 6 -12.37 -6.01 7.47
C LEU A 6 -12.29 -4.77 6.57
N THR A 7 -13.44 -4.30 6.10
CA THR A 7 -13.57 -3.14 5.19
C THR A 7 -14.36 -2.00 5.85
N GLY A 8 -14.48 -0.86 5.16
CA GLY A 8 -15.15 0.34 5.67
C GLY A 8 -14.46 1.63 5.24
N GLY A 9 -15.17 2.76 5.34
CA GLY A 9 -14.67 4.08 4.93
C GLY A 9 -13.46 4.59 5.73
N LEU A 10 -12.84 5.68 5.25
CA LEU A 10 -11.83 6.40 6.00
C LEU A 10 -12.42 6.85 7.35
N GLY A 11 -11.68 6.70 8.45
CA GLY A 11 -12.16 7.05 9.79
C GLY A 11 -13.15 6.08 10.43
N ALA A 12 -13.58 5.01 9.75
CA ALA A 12 -14.57 4.05 10.27
C ALA A 12 -14.06 3.14 11.42
N GLY A 13 -12.91 3.44 12.05
CA GLY A 13 -12.41 2.67 13.19
C GLY A 13 -11.85 1.27 12.88
N LYS A 14 -11.60 0.93 11.61
CA LYS A 14 -11.09 -0.40 11.20
C LYS A 14 -9.83 -0.83 11.97
N THR A 15 -8.86 0.08 12.14
CA THR A 15 -7.64 -0.21 12.91
C THR A 15 -7.94 -0.55 14.36
N THR A 16 -8.94 0.11 14.96
CA THR A 16 -9.41 -0.15 16.33
C THR A 16 -10.04 -1.54 16.41
N VAL A 17 -10.94 -1.87 15.47
CA VAL A 17 -11.60 -3.18 15.40
C VAL A 17 -10.59 -4.31 15.17
N LEU A 18 -9.61 -4.09 14.28
CA LEU A 18 -8.50 -5.03 14.08
C LEU A 18 -7.69 -5.23 15.38
N GLY A 19 -7.54 -4.18 16.19
CA GLY A 19 -6.94 -4.25 17.51
C GLY A 19 -7.75 -5.09 18.51
N PHE A 20 -9.09 -5.02 18.46
CA PHE A 20 -9.96 -5.89 19.25
C PHE A 20 -9.78 -7.35 18.87
N PHE A 21 -9.84 -7.69 17.57
CA PHE A 21 -9.61 -9.05 17.10
C PHE A 21 -8.26 -9.62 17.54
N LYS A 22 -7.20 -8.80 17.46
CA LYS A 22 -5.87 -9.20 17.93
C LYS A 22 -5.87 -9.56 19.42
N ARG A 23 -6.53 -8.75 20.26
CA ARG A 23 -6.63 -9.00 21.72
C ARG A 23 -7.47 -10.23 22.04
N SER A 24 -8.44 -10.56 21.19
CA SER A 24 -9.24 -11.77 21.29
C SER A 24 -8.53 -13.03 20.74
N GLY A 25 -7.24 -12.95 20.41
CA GLY A 25 -6.43 -14.08 19.95
C GLY A 25 -6.42 -14.31 18.43
N ALA A 26 -7.09 -13.47 17.65
CA ALA A 26 -7.05 -13.58 16.19
C ALA A 26 -5.69 -13.13 15.64
N HIS A 27 -5.23 -13.82 14.61
CA HIS A 27 -4.11 -13.36 13.80
C HIS A 27 -4.62 -12.26 12.87
N THR A 28 -4.04 -11.06 12.98
CA THR A 28 -4.51 -9.90 12.24
C THR A 28 -3.46 -9.37 11.27
N ILE A 29 -3.92 -8.97 10.09
CA ILE A 29 -3.10 -8.40 9.03
C ILE A 29 -3.66 -7.02 8.70
N ASN A 30 -2.79 -6.00 8.71
CA ASN A 30 -3.14 -4.65 8.27
C ASN A 30 -2.52 -4.39 6.88
N ALA A 31 -3.37 -4.32 5.85
CA ALA A 31 -2.93 -4.13 4.47
C ALA A 31 -2.21 -2.78 4.27
N ASP A 32 -2.69 -1.69 4.86
CA ASP A 32 -2.05 -0.37 4.75
C ASP A 32 -0.63 -0.38 5.31
N LYS A 33 -0.43 -1.06 6.44
CA LYS A 33 0.89 -1.25 7.04
C LYS A 33 1.80 -2.09 6.13
N LEU A 34 1.30 -3.19 5.58
CA LEU A 34 2.07 -4.02 4.65
C LEU A 34 2.50 -3.26 3.40
N VAL A 35 1.62 -2.44 2.82
CA VAL A 35 1.95 -1.59 1.68
C VAL A 35 3.02 -0.57 2.06
N HIS A 36 2.90 0.08 3.22
CA HIS A 36 3.91 1.02 3.70
C HIS A 36 5.30 0.37 3.83
N GLU A 37 5.38 -0.81 4.42
CA GLU A 37 6.66 -1.54 4.53
C GLU A 37 7.17 -2.01 3.17
N SER A 38 6.29 -2.50 2.29
CA SER A 38 6.65 -2.94 0.93
C SER A 38 7.29 -1.81 0.12
N LEU A 39 6.82 -0.57 0.27
CA LEU A 39 7.36 0.60 -0.41
C LEU A 39 8.73 1.07 0.13
N LYS A 40 9.27 0.43 1.17
CA LYS A 40 10.67 0.64 1.59
C LYS A 40 11.64 -0.31 0.89
N ASN A 41 11.14 -1.37 0.25
CA ASN A 41 11.99 -2.36 -0.43
C ASN A 41 12.47 -1.81 -1.78
N PRO A 42 13.79 -1.66 -2.02
CA PRO A 42 14.33 -1.14 -3.27
C PRO A 42 13.93 -1.96 -4.51
N ALA A 43 13.76 -3.28 -4.38
CA ALA A 43 13.32 -4.14 -5.48
C ALA A 43 11.88 -3.82 -5.90
N ILE A 44 11.00 -3.55 -4.93
CA ILE A 44 9.61 -3.15 -5.19
C ILE A 44 9.58 -1.76 -5.83
N ILE A 45 10.34 -0.80 -5.30
CA ILE A 45 10.48 0.54 -5.89
C ILE A 45 10.98 0.45 -7.35
N LYS A 46 11.99 -0.38 -7.61
CA LYS A 46 12.54 -0.60 -8.96
C LYS A 46 11.51 -1.24 -9.90
N LYS A 47 10.70 -2.17 -9.41
CA LYS A 47 9.61 -2.78 -10.19
C LYS A 47 8.53 -1.75 -10.52
N LEU A 48 8.11 -0.94 -9.56
CA LEU A 48 7.13 0.13 -9.78
C LEU A 48 7.64 1.15 -10.80
N ALA A 49 8.90 1.57 -10.72
CA ALA A 49 9.48 2.51 -11.67
C ALA A 49 9.59 1.95 -13.09
N ARG A 50 9.71 0.62 -13.23
CA ARG A 50 9.71 -0.06 -14.54
C ARG A 50 8.32 -0.08 -15.16
N LEU A 51 7.28 -0.27 -14.33
CA LEU A 51 5.89 -0.40 -14.80
C LEU A 51 5.22 0.96 -15.03
N LEU A 52 5.51 1.94 -14.18
CA LEU A 52 4.81 3.23 -14.14
C LEU A 52 5.64 4.39 -14.66
N GLY A 53 6.92 4.18 -14.96
CA GLY A 53 7.87 5.23 -15.35
C GLY A 53 8.72 5.72 -14.19
N ARG A 54 9.84 6.41 -14.50
CA ARG A 54 10.79 6.91 -13.49
C ARG A 54 10.33 8.20 -12.81
N ASP A 55 9.30 8.86 -13.34
CA ASP A 55 8.70 10.10 -12.81
C ASP A 55 8.00 9.87 -11.46
N ILE A 56 7.69 8.62 -11.10
CA ILE A 56 7.18 8.29 -9.76
C ILE A 56 8.25 8.36 -8.68
N LEU A 57 9.54 8.41 -9.02
CA LEU A 57 10.63 8.31 -8.04
C LEU A 57 10.94 9.66 -7.41
N ILE A 58 11.04 9.67 -6.08
CA ILE A 58 11.52 10.82 -5.31
C ILE A 58 12.92 10.47 -4.80
N LYS A 59 13.92 11.22 -5.26
CA LYS A 59 15.30 11.16 -4.74
C LYS A 59 15.47 12.22 -3.66
N LYS A 60 15.81 11.81 -2.44
CA LYS A 60 16.20 12.72 -1.35
C LYS A 60 17.55 12.29 -0.80
N ALA A 61 18.57 13.12 -0.97
CA ALA A 61 19.94 12.83 -0.57
C ALA A 61 20.34 11.40 -0.96
N SER A 62 20.47 10.50 0.02
CA SER A 62 20.91 9.11 -0.15
C SER A 62 19.77 8.07 -0.19
N LYS A 63 18.50 8.48 -0.31
CA LYS A 63 17.34 7.58 -0.34
C LYS A 63 16.44 7.80 -1.56
N VAL A 64 16.00 6.70 -2.14
CA VAL A 64 14.99 6.66 -3.20
C VAL A 64 13.66 6.21 -2.58
N SER A 65 12.60 6.93 -2.87
CA SER A 65 11.23 6.61 -2.45
C SER A 65 10.27 6.85 -3.61
N VAL A 66 8.97 6.59 -3.40
CA VAL A 66 7.95 6.78 -4.43
C VAL A 66 6.99 7.93 -4.10
N ASN A 67 6.56 8.64 -5.13
CA ASN A 67 5.48 9.62 -5.07
C ASN A 67 4.13 8.90 -5.19
N LYS A 68 3.50 8.64 -4.04
CA LYS A 68 2.19 7.95 -3.98
C LYS A 68 1.09 8.70 -4.74
N LYS A 69 1.11 10.04 -4.73
CA LYS A 69 0.13 10.86 -5.46
C LYS A 69 0.28 10.66 -6.96
N ARG A 70 1.52 10.68 -7.46
CA ARG A 70 1.80 10.43 -8.88
C ARG A 70 1.41 9.01 -9.32
N ILE A 71 1.71 8.02 -8.49
CA ILE A 71 1.26 6.63 -8.73
C ILE A 71 -0.27 6.58 -8.84
N ALA A 72 -0.98 7.19 -7.89
CA ALA A 72 -2.44 7.23 -7.90
C ALA A 72 -2.97 7.91 -9.18
N GLU A 73 -2.41 9.06 -9.58
CA GLU A 73 -2.77 9.73 -10.84
C GLU A 73 -2.62 8.80 -12.05
N ILE A 74 -1.50 8.08 -12.16
CA ILE A 74 -1.26 7.15 -13.29
C ILE A 74 -2.26 5.99 -13.26
N ILE A 75 -2.48 5.36 -12.10
CA ILE A 75 -3.37 4.20 -11.97
C ILE A 75 -4.85 4.58 -12.15
N PHE A 76 -5.25 5.74 -11.65
CA PHE A 76 -6.64 6.19 -11.79
C PHE A 76 -6.94 6.77 -13.17
N ASN A 77 -5.94 7.21 -13.94
CA ASN A 77 -6.15 7.67 -15.32
C ASN A 77 -5.95 6.60 -16.39
N ASP A 78 -5.43 5.42 -16.03
CA ASP A 78 -5.19 4.30 -16.95
C ASP A 78 -5.94 3.04 -16.49
N PRO A 79 -7.09 2.70 -17.12
CA PRO A 79 -7.90 1.55 -16.74
C PRO A 79 -7.14 0.21 -16.81
N GLN A 80 -6.17 0.06 -17.73
CA GLN A 80 -5.39 -1.17 -17.83
C GLN A 80 -4.42 -1.31 -16.67
N LYS A 81 -3.78 -0.22 -16.25
CA LYS A 81 -2.90 -0.23 -15.06
C LYS A 81 -3.68 -0.38 -13.74
N ARG A 82 -4.98 -0.11 -13.73
CA ARG A 82 -5.85 -0.35 -12.56
C ARG A 82 -6.18 -1.82 -12.35
N MET A 83 -6.20 -2.61 -13.42
CA MET A 83 -6.59 -4.04 -13.40
C MET A 83 -5.40 -5.01 -13.34
N ALA A 84 -4.16 -4.51 -13.48
CA ALA A 84 -2.92 -5.28 -13.46
C ALA A 84 -2.30 -5.39 -12.06
#